data_AF-A0A7J8A3S2-F1
#
_entry.id   AF-A0A7J8A3S2-F1
#
_cell.length_a   1.000
_cell.length_b   1.000
_cell.length_c   1.000
_cell.angle_alpha   90.00
_cell.angle_beta   90.00
_cell.angle_gamma   90.00
#
_symmetry.space_group_name_H-M   'P 1'
#
loop_
_entity.id
_entity.type
_entity.pdbx_description
1 polymer ?
#
loop_
_entity_poly.entity_id
_entity_poly.type
_entity_poly.pdbx_seq_one_letter_code
_entity_poly.pdbx_strand_id
1 'polypeptide(L)'
;MAAAQEASTLLTSGQPRQALGYCSLAVLAGGGRAGHLRLRAACLAELRECGRALGDLDLVLRERAADSDLPVRAEDLCSRGRLLLRLGNEAGAAGAFAQALTLAPAPAQSSLWERPGRAPAAQVLLGHGQRCLEEQRYEEAWTAAESGLLVDPEHCGLRRLKARIRREAASGCRLH
;
A
#
# COMPACT_ATOMS: atom_id res chain seq x y z
N MET A 1 25.29 -2.99 -11.71
CA MET A 1 25.37 -1.69 -11.01
C MET A 1 25.09 -0.53 -11.97
N ALA A 2 25.83 -0.38 -13.09
CA ALA A 2 25.61 0.71 -14.07
C ALA A 2 24.16 0.80 -14.60
N ALA A 3 23.56 -0.31 -15.05
CA ALA A 3 22.19 -0.30 -15.57
C ALA A 3 21.14 0.16 -14.54
N ALA A 4 21.29 -0.20 -13.26
CA ALA A 4 20.34 0.23 -12.22
C ALA A 4 20.49 1.73 -11.91
N GLN A 5 21.72 2.25 -11.94
CA GLN A 5 21.96 3.68 -11.77
C GLN A 5 21.37 4.49 -12.92
N GLU A 6 21.62 4.06 -14.16
CA GLU A 6 21.08 4.71 -15.36
C GLU A 6 19.55 4.67 -15.41
N ALA A 7 18.96 3.56 -15.00
CA ALA A 7 17.52 3.47 -14.83
C ALA A 7 16.98 4.49 -13.82
N SER A 8 17.66 4.67 -12.68
CA SER A 8 17.24 5.60 -11.64
C SER A 8 17.33 7.05 -12.13
N THR A 9 18.41 7.43 -12.81
CA THR A 9 18.57 8.78 -13.38
C THR A 9 17.47 9.07 -14.39
N LEU A 10 17.24 8.16 -15.35
CA LEU A 10 16.20 8.29 -16.36
C LEU A 10 14.79 8.39 -15.76
N LEU A 11 14.49 7.59 -14.72
CA LEU A 11 13.21 7.67 -14.04
C LEU A 11 13.01 9.04 -13.36
N THR A 12 14.02 9.52 -12.63
CA THR A 12 13.97 10.86 -12.00
C THR A 12 13.87 12.00 -13.03
N SER A 13 14.41 11.81 -14.24
CA SER A 13 14.28 12.75 -15.35
C SER A 13 12.95 12.62 -16.11
N GLY A 14 11.99 11.84 -15.63
CA GLY A 14 10.67 11.68 -16.26
C GLY A 14 10.68 10.84 -17.54
N GLN A 15 11.66 9.94 -17.69
CA GLN A 15 11.80 9.06 -18.85
C GLN A 15 11.56 7.57 -18.50
N PRO A 16 10.38 7.21 -17.95
CA PRO A 16 10.12 5.88 -17.40
C PRO A 16 10.20 4.77 -18.45
N ARG A 17 9.90 5.05 -19.73
CA ARG A 17 10.01 4.08 -20.81
C ARG A 17 11.47 3.69 -21.10
N GLN A 18 12.39 4.65 -21.07
CA GLN A 18 13.81 4.36 -21.26
C GLN A 18 14.39 3.67 -20.02
N ALA A 19 14.03 4.18 -18.83
CA ALA A 19 14.40 3.57 -17.56
C ALA A 19 13.98 2.08 -17.48
N LEU A 20 12.77 1.75 -17.95
CA LEU A 20 12.25 0.38 -17.93
C LEU A 20 13.18 -0.63 -18.64
N GLY A 21 13.81 -0.24 -19.75
CA GLY A 21 14.76 -1.10 -20.47
C GLY A 21 15.95 -1.45 -19.58
N TYR A 22 16.57 -0.44 -18.98
CA TYR A 22 17.70 -0.60 -18.07
C TYR A 22 17.33 -1.38 -16.79
N CYS A 23 16.17 -1.09 -16.18
CA CYS A 23 15.66 -1.84 -15.02
C CYS A 23 15.47 -3.32 -15.33
N SER A 24 14.90 -3.63 -16.50
CA SER A 24 14.61 -5.00 -16.90
C SER A 24 15.90 -5.80 -17.08
N LEU A 25 16.92 -5.20 -17.70
CA LEU A 25 18.26 -5.79 -17.78
C LEU A 25 18.87 -6.00 -16.40
N ALA A 26 18.75 -5.03 -15.48
CA ALA A 26 19.26 -5.14 -14.12
C ALA A 26 18.57 -6.28 -13.33
N VAL A 27 17.26 -6.47 -13.51
CA VAL A 27 16.53 -7.59 -12.90
C VAL A 27 17.02 -8.93 -13.43
N LEU A 28 17.20 -9.06 -14.76
CA LEU A 28 17.68 -10.29 -15.39
C LEU A 28 19.12 -10.63 -14.96
N ALA A 29 20.03 -9.66 -15.00
CA ALA A 29 21.43 -9.86 -14.65
C ALA A 29 21.67 -10.02 -13.14
N GLY A 30 20.80 -9.42 -12.32
CA GLY A 30 20.91 -9.39 -10.86
C GLY A 30 19.99 -10.37 -10.14
N GLY A 31 19.33 -11.30 -10.85
CA GLY A 31 18.51 -12.36 -10.26
C GLY A 31 17.33 -11.86 -9.43
N GLY A 32 16.66 -10.77 -9.83
CA GLY A 32 15.48 -10.29 -9.10
C GLY A 32 15.77 -9.65 -7.74
N ARG A 33 16.99 -9.18 -7.47
CA ARG A 33 17.27 -8.38 -6.25
C ARG A 33 16.22 -7.30 -6.05
N ALA A 34 15.72 -7.22 -4.83
CA ALA A 34 14.57 -6.37 -4.52
C ALA A 34 14.74 -4.88 -4.88
N GLY A 35 15.95 -4.32 -4.84
CA GLY A 35 16.19 -2.95 -5.32
C GLY A 35 15.91 -2.78 -6.82
N HIS A 36 16.27 -3.77 -7.65
CA HIS A 36 15.99 -3.74 -9.09
C HIS A 36 14.51 -3.94 -9.38
N LEU A 37 13.84 -4.83 -8.63
CA LEU A 37 12.40 -5.05 -8.74
C LEU A 37 11.60 -3.78 -8.38
N ARG A 38 11.96 -3.09 -7.30
CA ARG A 38 11.31 -1.80 -6.94
C ARG A 38 11.46 -0.76 -8.04
N LEU A 39 12.68 -0.61 -8.58
CA LEU A 39 12.93 0.36 -9.63
C LEU A 39 12.15 0.04 -10.91
N ARG A 40 12.05 -1.25 -11.27
CA ARG A 40 11.22 -1.70 -12.39
C ARG A 40 9.74 -1.47 -12.12
N ALA A 41 9.25 -1.79 -10.92
CA ALA A 41 7.88 -1.53 -10.51
C ALA A 41 7.51 -0.05 -10.59
N ALA A 42 8.40 0.85 -10.18
CA ALA A 42 8.21 2.30 -10.28
C ALA A 42 8.08 2.75 -11.75
N CYS A 43 8.94 2.26 -12.64
CA CYS A 43 8.86 2.55 -14.08
C CYS A 43 7.52 2.07 -14.67
N LEU A 44 7.14 0.83 -14.37
CA LEU A 44 5.89 0.23 -14.83
C LEU A 44 4.67 0.98 -14.29
N ALA A 45 4.71 1.43 -13.03
CA ALA A 45 3.65 2.23 -12.42
C ALA A 45 3.46 3.57 -13.14
N GLU A 46 4.54 4.28 -13.47
CA GLU A 46 4.46 5.53 -14.24
C GLU A 46 3.95 5.31 -15.67
N LEU A 47 4.26 4.16 -16.27
CA LEU A 47 3.72 3.72 -17.57
C LEU A 47 2.31 3.13 -17.52
N ARG A 48 1.67 3.12 -16.34
CA ARG A 48 0.33 2.54 -16.10
C ARG A 48 0.24 1.03 -16.32
N GLU A 49 1.35 0.32 -16.39
CA GLU A 49 1.43 -1.14 -16.47
C GLU A 49 1.26 -1.78 -15.08
N CYS A 50 0.14 -1.48 -14.42
CA CYS A 50 -0.04 -1.68 -12.98
C CYS A 50 0.02 -3.15 -12.54
N GLY A 51 -0.48 -4.07 -13.37
CA GLY A 51 -0.42 -5.52 -13.06
C GLY A 51 1.01 -6.06 -13.04
N ARG A 52 1.87 -5.60 -13.96
CA ARG A 52 3.28 -5.99 -13.99
C ARG A 52 4.05 -5.36 -12.82
N ALA A 53 3.80 -4.09 -12.53
CA ALA A 53 4.37 -3.40 -11.38
C ALA A 53 4.01 -4.11 -10.06
N LEU A 54 2.77 -4.58 -9.95
CA LEU A 54 2.28 -5.29 -8.78
C LEU A 54 3.01 -6.63 -8.61
N GLY A 55 3.23 -7.38 -9.69
CA GLY A 55 3.99 -8.63 -9.65
C GLY A 55 5.42 -8.45 -9.12
N ASP A 56 6.10 -7.37 -9.51
CA ASP A 56 7.44 -7.04 -9.00
C ASP A 56 7.42 -6.73 -7.50
N LEU A 57 6.46 -5.93 -7.04
CA LEU A 57 6.33 -5.60 -5.62
C LEU A 57 5.91 -6.82 -4.77
N ASP A 58 5.06 -7.69 -5.29
CA ASP A 58 4.67 -8.93 -4.60
C ASP A 58 5.86 -9.88 -4.44
N LEU A 59 6.84 -9.88 -5.35
CA LEU A 59 8.10 -10.61 -5.17
C LEU A 59 8.95 -9.95 -4.05
N VAL A 60 9.11 -8.62 -4.10
CA VAL A 60 9.84 -7.85 -3.08
C VAL A 60 9.29 -8.10 -1.67
N LEU A 61 7.97 -8.14 -1.52
CA LEU A 61 7.29 -8.33 -0.24
C LEU A 61 7.31 -9.79 0.24
N ARG A 62 7.41 -10.77 -0.67
CA ARG A 62 7.51 -12.20 -0.32
C ARG A 62 8.91 -12.61 0.14
N GLU A 63 9.94 -12.08 -0.51
CA GLU A 63 11.33 -12.56 -0.32
C GLU A 63 12.04 -11.99 0.91
N ARG A 64 11.45 -11.04 1.65
CA ARG A 64 12.16 -10.31 2.70
C ARG A 64 11.89 -10.81 4.12
N ALA A 65 12.98 -11.09 4.84
CA ALA A 65 13.01 -11.49 6.25
C ALA A 65 12.53 -10.37 7.19
N ALA A 66 12.15 -10.74 8.42
CA ALA A 66 11.59 -9.87 9.46
C ALA A 66 12.48 -8.65 9.83
N ASP A 67 13.77 -8.69 9.49
CA ASP A 67 14.78 -7.66 9.84
C ASP A 67 14.99 -6.59 8.75
N SER A 68 14.10 -6.51 7.77
CA SER A 68 14.17 -5.49 6.73
C SER A 68 13.78 -4.11 7.25
N ASP A 69 14.48 -3.06 6.81
CA ASP A 69 14.16 -1.64 7.02
C ASP A 69 12.63 -1.38 6.95
N LEU A 70 12.03 -1.13 8.12
CA LEU A 70 10.58 -0.99 8.29
C LEU A 70 10.00 0.17 7.45
N PRO A 71 10.59 1.38 7.43
CA PRO A 71 10.23 2.44 6.49
C PRO A 71 10.15 1.98 5.03
N VAL A 72 11.16 1.27 4.54
CA VAL A 72 11.18 0.80 3.14
C VAL A 72 10.06 -0.20 2.88
N ARG A 73 9.79 -1.09 3.83
CA ARG A 73 8.71 -2.06 3.70
C ARG A 73 7.33 -1.42 3.75
N ALA A 74 7.14 -0.39 4.58
CA ALA A 74 5.91 0.40 4.58
C ALA A 74 5.70 1.11 3.23
N GLU A 75 6.77 1.64 2.63
CA GLU A 75 6.69 2.25 1.29
C GLU A 75 6.35 1.23 0.18
N ASP A 76 6.89 0.01 0.25
CA ASP A 76 6.53 -1.08 -0.68
C ASP A 76 5.03 -1.43 -0.55
N LEU A 77 4.50 -1.48 0.67
CA LEU A 77 3.08 -1.73 0.94
C LEU A 77 2.19 -0.56 0.47
N CYS A 78 2.61 0.69 0.69
CA CYS A 78 1.91 1.86 0.15
C CYS A 78 1.91 1.85 -1.38
N SER A 79 3.03 1.53 -2.01
CA SER A 79 3.14 1.38 -3.47
C SER A 79 2.21 0.28 -3.99
N ARG A 80 2.18 -0.88 -3.32
CA ARG A 80 1.26 -1.98 -3.61
C ARG A 80 -0.20 -1.52 -3.54
N GLY A 81 -0.58 -0.82 -2.47
CA GLY A 81 -1.93 -0.31 -2.30
C GLY A 81 -2.34 0.67 -3.41
N ARG A 82 -1.44 1.58 -3.82
CA ARG A 82 -1.69 2.49 -4.95
C ARG A 82 -1.92 1.76 -6.26
N LEU A 83 -1.17 0.69 -6.53
CA LEU A 83 -1.37 -0.12 -7.74
C LEU A 83 -2.70 -0.86 -7.70
N LEU A 84 -3.07 -1.42 -6.56
CA LEU A 84 -4.36 -2.10 -6.37
C LEU A 84 -5.54 -1.14 -6.58
N LEU A 85 -5.46 0.11 -6.10
CA LEU A 85 -6.47 1.13 -6.42
C LEU A 85 -6.60 1.38 -7.92
N ARG A 86 -5.47 1.51 -8.64
CA ARG A 86 -5.48 1.70 -10.10
C ARG A 86 -6.08 0.52 -10.86
N LEU A 87 -6.03 -0.67 -10.27
CA LEU A 87 -6.64 -1.88 -10.80
C LEU A 87 -8.09 -2.09 -10.32
N GLY A 88 -8.67 -1.15 -9.56
CA GLY A 88 -10.02 -1.24 -9.03
C GLY A 88 -10.17 -2.18 -7.81
N ASN A 89 -9.08 -2.68 -7.25
CA ASN A 89 -9.10 -3.54 -6.06
C ASN A 89 -8.99 -2.71 -4.78
N GLU A 90 -10.10 -2.08 -4.38
CA GLU A 90 -10.16 -1.25 -3.17
C GLU A 90 -9.88 -2.02 -1.88
N ALA A 91 -10.40 -3.24 -1.75
CA ALA A 91 -10.21 -4.06 -0.55
C ALA A 91 -8.73 -4.43 -0.36
N GLY A 92 -8.08 -4.88 -1.44
CA GLY A 92 -6.64 -5.15 -1.44
C GLY A 92 -5.81 -3.90 -1.15
N ALA A 93 -6.22 -2.74 -1.69
CA ALA A 93 -5.55 -1.48 -1.41
C ALA A 93 -5.65 -1.06 0.06
N ALA A 94 -6.85 -1.11 0.63
CA ALA A 94 -7.09 -0.79 2.03
C ALA A 94 -6.29 -1.72 2.96
N GLY A 95 -6.26 -3.02 2.66
CA GLY A 95 -5.44 -3.99 3.39
C GLY A 95 -3.94 -3.67 3.32
N ALA A 96 -3.43 -3.31 2.15
CA ALA A 96 -2.02 -2.93 1.99
C ALA A 96 -1.68 -1.65 2.76
N PHE A 97 -2.56 -0.63 2.73
CA PHE A 97 -2.37 0.60 3.50
C PHE A 97 -2.43 0.37 5.00
N ALA A 98 -3.40 -0.42 5.48
CA ALA A 98 -3.50 -0.78 6.90
C ALA A 98 -2.24 -1.49 7.38
N GLN A 99 -1.74 -2.48 6.63
CA GLN A 99 -0.48 -3.16 6.95
C GLN A 99 0.72 -2.19 7.00
N ALA A 100 0.80 -1.24 6.06
CA ALA A 100 1.86 -0.24 6.06
C ALA A 100 1.80 0.64 7.32
N LEU A 101 0.60 1.11 7.68
CA LEU A 101 0.36 1.97 8.83
C LEU A 101 0.61 1.25 10.16
N THR A 102 0.25 -0.03 10.27
CA THR A 102 0.57 -0.85 11.45
C THR A 102 2.07 -1.09 11.57
N LEU A 103 2.77 -1.29 10.45
CA LEU A 103 4.20 -1.60 10.44
C LEU A 103 5.06 -0.38 10.76
N ALA A 104 4.80 0.76 10.11
CA ALA A 104 5.53 2.00 10.34
C ALA A 104 4.60 3.20 10.09
N PRO A 105 3.91 3.71 11.13
CA PRO A 105 2.88 4.73 10.98
C PRO A 105 3.37 6.01 10.30
N ALA A 106 4.48 6.60 10.76
CA ALA A 106 4.98 7.86 10.23
C ALA A 106 5.40 7.78 8.75
N PRO A 107 6.25 6.81 8.33
CA PRO A 107 6.58 6.62 6.93
C PRO A 107 5.36 6.36 6.04
N ALA A 108 4.44 5.50 6.49
CA ALA A 108 3.22 5.19 5.75
C ALA A 108 2.31 6.42 5.60
N GLN A 109 2.13 7.22 6.66
CA GLN A 109 1.36 8.47 6.61
C GLN A 109 1.94 9.44 5.58
N SER A 110 3.25 9.71 5.64
CA SER A 110 3.92 10.60 4.68
C SER A 110 3.69 10.14 3.24
N SER A 111 3.85 8.84 2.98
CA SER A 111 3.61 8.25 1.65
C SER A 111 2.16 8.41 1.19
N LEU A 112 1.19 8.15 2.08
CA LEU A 112 -0.24 8.26 1.77
C LEU A 112 -0.70 9.71 1.59
N TRP A 113 -0.11 10.65 2.32
CA TRP A 113 -0.38 12.08 2.16
C TRP A 113 0.16 12.62 0.85
N GLU A 114 1.31 12.12 0.39
CA GLU A 114 1.83 12.45 -0.94
C GLU A 114 0.97 11.82 -2.04
N ARG A 115 0.74 10.50 -1.98
CA ARG A 115 -0.08 9.76 -2.93
C ARG A 115 -0.76 8.58 -2.21
N PRO A 116 -2.10 8.46 -2.23
CA PRO A 116 -3.04 9.18 -3.10
C PRO A 116 -3.51 10.55 -2.57
N GLY A 117 -3.05 10.96 -1.38
CA GLY A 117 -3.56 12.11 -0.64
C GLY A 117 -4.27 11.68 0.65
N ARG A 118 -4.22 12.54 1.68
CA ARG A 118 -4.85 12.28 3.00
C ARG A 118 -6.32 11.88 2.89
N ALA A 119 -7.15 12.72 2.24
CA ALA A 119 -8.58 12.47 2.14
C ALA A 119 -8.92 11.21 1.30
N PRO A 120 -8.34 11.00 0.09
CA PRO A 120 -8.54 9.74 -0.64
C PRO A 120 -8.11 8.49 0.14
N ALA A 121 -6.98 8.53 0.85
CA ALA A 121 -6.52 7.40 1.64
C ALA A 121 -7.48 7.08 2.80
N ALA A 122 -7.95 8.10 3.53
CA ALA A 122 -8.93 7.93 4.59
C ALA A 122 -10.28 7.39 4.06
N GLN A 123 -10.72 7.83 2.87
CA GLN A 123 -11.95 7.36 2.23
C GLN A 123 -11.88 5.88 1.84
N VAL A 124 -10.74 5.43 1.29
CA VAL A 124 -10.52 4.01 0.96
C VAL A 124 -10.61 3.13 2.22
N LEU A 125 -9.99 3.56 3.31
CA LEU A 125 -10.02 2.84 4.59
C LEU A 125 -11.42 2.85 5.21
N LEU A 126 -12.16 3.96 5.10
CA LEU A 126 -13.55 4.05 5.56
C LEU A 126 -14.46 3.08 4.78
N GLY A 127 -14.39 3.10 3.45
CA GLY A 127 -15.21 2.23 2.60
C GLY A 127 -14.91 0.76 2.83
N HIS A 128 -13.64 0.40 3.02
CA HIS A 128 -13.26 -0.96 3.40
C HIS A 128 -13.81 -1.35 4.78
N GLY A 129 -13.63 -0.51 5.80
CA GLY A 129 -14.13 -0.80 7.14
C GLY A 129 -15.65 -0.91 7.23
N GLN A 130 -16.40 -0.12 6.43
CA GLN A 130 -17.85 -0.24 6.32
C GLN A 130 -18.26 -1.60 5.73
N ARG A 131 -17.61 -2.02 4.64
CA ARG A 131 -17.87 -3.32 4.00
C ARG A 131 -17.54 -4.49 4.93
N CYS A 132 -16.40 -4.45 5.62
CA CYS A 132 -16.05 -5.48 6.60
C CYS A 132 -17.06 -5.54 7.75
N LEU A 133 -17.59 -4.41 8.20
CA LEU A 133 -18.65 -4.39 9.22
C LEU A 133 -19.94 -5.05 8.72
N GLU A 134 -20.36 -4.77 7.49
CA GLU A 134 -21.52 -5.40 6.85
C GLU A 134 -21.35 -6.93 6.73
N GLU A 135 -20.12 -7.38 6.46
CA GLU A 135 -19.71 -8.78 6.42
C GLU A 135 -19.44 -9.39 7.81
N GLN A 136 -19.68 -8.64 8.90
CA GLN A 136 -19.43 -9.06 10.30
C GLN A 136 -17.97 -9.40 10.63
N ARG A 137 -17.02 -8.94 9.80
CA ARG A 137 -15.58 -9.07 10.01
C ARG A 137 -15.10 -7.94 10.91
N TYR A 138 -15.50 -7.99 12.18
CA TYR A 138 -15.32 -6.89 13.13
C TYR A 138 -13.86 -6.48 13.37
N GLU A 139 -12.94 -7.45 13.40
CA GLU A 139 -11.51 -7.19 13.60
C GLU A 139 -10.94 -6.41 12.41
N GLU A 140 -11.22 -6.84 11.18
CA GLU A 140 -10.77 -6.14 9.97
C GLU A 140 -11.43 -4.76 9.81
N ALA A 141 -12.72 -4.65 10.15
CA ALA A 141 -13.43 -3.38 10.18
C ALA A 141 -12.78 -2.40 11.19
N TRP A 142 -12.39 -2.92 12.36
CA TRP A 142 -11.71 -2.16 13.40
C TRP A 142 -10.34 -1.68 12.93
N THR A 143 -9.51 -2.59 12.42
CA THR A 143 -8.17 -2.29 11.90
C THR A 143 -8.21 -1.26 10.78
N ALA A 144 -9.18 -1.36 9.86
CA ALA A 144 -9.39 -0.36 8.81
C ALA A 144 -9.77 1.02 9.39
N ALA A 145 -10.66 1.06 10.39
CA ALA A 145 -11.07 2.31 11.03
C ALA A 145 -9.91 2.96 11.80
N GLU A 146 -9.10 2.20 12.53
CA GLU A 146 -7.92 2.71 13.24
C GLU A 146 -6.86 3.22 12.29
N SER A 147 -6.56 2.45 11.24
CA SER A 147 -5.64 2.86 10.17
C SER A 147 -6.09 4.15 9.51
N GLY A 148 -7.38 4.28 9.21
CA GLY A 148 -7.94 5.51 8.66
C GLY A 148 -7.73 6.72 9.59
N LEU A 149 -7.89 6.55 10.90
CA LEU A 149 -7.68 7.61 11.89
C LEU A 149 -6.20 7.95 12.10
N LEU A 150 -5.28 7.02 11.82
CA LEU A 150 -3.85 7.35 11.73
C LEU A 150 -3.56 8.29 10.55
N VAL A 151 -4.27 8.13 9.42
CA VAL A 151 -4.11 9.00 8.24
C VAL A 151 -4.79 10.36 8.45
N ASP A 152 -5.99 10.34 9.03
CA ASP A 152 -6.79 11.54 9.29
C ASP A 152 -7.52 11.44 10.66
N PRO A 153 -6.92 11.98 11.73
CA PRO A 153 -7.49 11.92 13.09
C PRO A 153 -8.87 12.59 13.23
N GLU A 154 -9.16 13.60 12.40
CA GLU A 154 -10.39 14.39 12.46
C GLU A 154 -11.50 13.84 11.57
N HIS A 155 -11.27 12.70 10.89
CA HIS A 155 -12.23 12.13 9.97
C HIS A 155 -13.49 11.60 10.67
N CYS A 156 -14.58 12.38 10.62
CA CYS A 156 -15.82 12.10 11.33
C CYS A 156 -16.47 10.74 10.95
N GLY A 157 -16.36 10.34 9.68
CA GLY A 157 -16.85 9.03 9.21
C GLY A 157 -16.18 7.84 9.90
N LEU A 158 -14.85 7.87 10.04
CA LEU A 158 -14.06 6.83 10.67
C LEU A 158 -14.31 6.76 12.18
N ARG A 159 -14.46 7.91 12.85
CA ARG A 159 -14.84 7.97 14.27
C ARG A 159 -16.22 7.34 14.51
N ARG A 160 -17.20 7.64 13.64
CA ARG A 160 -18.54 7.03 13.71
C ARG A 160 -18.50 5.53 13.44
N LEU A 161 -17.73 5.09 12.45
CA LEU A 161 -17.54 3.67 12.14
C LEU A 161 -16.95 2.92 13.35
N LYS A 162 -15.88 3.44 13.96
CA LYS A 162 -15.24 2.87 15.16
C LYS A 162 -16.23 2.72 16.32
N ALA A 163 -17.08 3.73 16.56
CA ALA A 163 -18.12 3.67 17.58
C ALA A 163 -19.23 2.65 17.25
N ARG A 164 -19.56 2.47 15.97
CA ARG A 164 -20.54 1.48 15.52
C ARG A 164 -20.03 0.05 15.70
N ILE A 165 -18.79 -0.24 15.27
CA ILE A 165 -18.15 -1.55 15.43
C ILE A 165 -18.18 -2.00 16.90
N ARG A 166 -17.82 -1.11 17.84
CA ARG A 166 -17.85 -1.42 19.29
C ARG A 166 -19.25 -1.79 19.79
N ARG A 167 -20.28 -1.05 19.35
CA ARG A 167 -21.66 -1.32 19.77
C ARG A 167 -22.15 -2.67 19.27
N GLU A 168 -21.89 -2.97 18.00
CA GLU A 168 -22.33 -4.22 17.37
C GLU A 168 -21.58 -5.45 17.93
N ALA A 169 -20.26 -5.34 18.15
CA ALA A 169 -19.48 -6.39 18.80
C ALA A 169 -19.99 -6.67 20.24
N ALA A 170 -20.32 -5.62 21.00
CA ALA A 170 -20.86 -5.75 22.36
C ALA A 170 -22.33 -6.26 22.40
N SER A 171 -23.11 -6.10 21.34
CA SER A 171 -24.44 -6.70 21.22
C SER A 171 -24.41 -8.14 20.74
N GLY A 172 -23.48 -8.49 19.85
CA GLY A 172 -23.28 -9.87 19.38
C GLY A 172 -22.88 -10.81 20.52
N CYS A 173 -22.00 -10.36 21.42
CA CYS A 173 -21.61 -11.15 22.60
C CYS A 173 -22.74 -11.35 23.64
N ARG A 174 -23.88 -10.65 23.52
CA ARG A 174 -25.03 -10.80 24.44
C ARG A 174 -26.09 -11.80 23.95
N LEU A 175 -25.90 -12.37 22.76
CA LEU A 175 -26.82 -13.32 22.13
C LEU A 175 -26.26 -14.77 22.10
N HIS A 176 -25.23 -15.05 22.91
CA HIS A 176 -24.64 -16.37 23.14
C HIS A 176 -24.67 -16.70 24.63
#